data_AF-A0A7S2U4Q3-F1
#
_entry.id   AF-A0A7S2U4Q3-F1
#
_cell.length_a   1.000
_cell.length_b   1.000
_cell.length_c   1.000
_cell.angle_alpha   90.00
_cell.angle_beta   90.00
_cell.angle_gamma   90.00
#
_symmetry.space_group_name_H-M   'P 1'
#
loop_
_entity.id
_entity.type
_entity.pdbx_description
1 polymer ?
#
loop_
_entity_poly.entity_id
_entity_poly.type
_entity_poly.pdbx_seq_one_letter_code
_entity_poly.pdbx_strand_id
1 'polypeptide(L)'
;MSSNKMTVEIQKAEPSAPPAQKRSMAARAGSTAWAYRKPLAMVGIGYLAFVTVTTPWLFSDFKQTPDHEKAVDELAVEIDELSGEVDELTVLVDNITAVVNELQAVVDVLQDENDVLTSLNDDLVELNDQFSEENQQLNESVETFTQLNIQLAKDTAAFIIQNQQLNKTIQELNVLNVQLEANVATLNASLQVLETQEQALKTENEALLEELAILQNRTAALNALIPPLQKQADALAANVTLLQTQNAQLQAEADKLGETVTFLDDESDGSQEVYDQLAADLADSIADNRNLLIGRTRYAKEQRVTSWDCDFASRFGSRAFMENVTAPVGDTDYPEVIDYLDGRVLDQICAQKVNFENFLVSVIMPPGSTTAAAITFNELSEGVDIYINDASVHYFDNAVTGVGFANSTGVTQIEWADASYVCDNLPVSRKFVYFF
;
A
#
# COMPACT_ATOMS: atom_id res chain seq x y z
N MET A 1 12.80 -26.03 -14.49
CA MET A 1 14.28 -26.05 -14.55
C MET A 1 14.74 -27.45 -14.21
N SER A 2 15.76 -27.92 -14.94
CA SER A 2 16.11 -29.32 -15.20
C SER A 2 16.44 -30.14 -13.93
N SER A 3 15.84 -31.34 -13.84
CA SER A 3 16.10 -32.34 -12.80
C SER A 3 17.03 -33.41 -13.35
N ASN A 4 18.32 -33.33 -13.04
CA ASN A 4 19.30 -34.37 -13.36
C ASN A 4 19.29 -35.46 -12.28
N LYS A 5 18.83 -36.65 -12.67
CA LYS A 5 18.91 -37.90 -11.89
C LYS A 5 20.21 -38.61 -12.29
N MET A 6 21.17 -38.68 -11.37
CA MET A 6 22.38 -39.51 -11.51
C MET A 6 22.14 -40.81 -10.75
N THR A 7 22.15 -41.93 -11.48
CA THR A 7 22.01 -43.29 -10.94
C THR A 7 23.41 -43.88 -10.83
N VAL A 8 23.79 -44.32 -9.61
CA VAL A 8 25.10 -44.92 -9.32
C VAL A 8 24.99 -46.44 -9.46
N GLU A 9 25.82 -47.02 -10.34
CA GLU A 9 26.05 -48.47 -10.48
C GLU A 9 26.87 -49.01 -9.29
N ILE A 10 26.43 -50.13 -8.73
CA ILE A 10 27.18 -50.91 -7.73
C ILE A 10 27.74 -52.15 -8.43
N GLN A 11 29.06 -52.21 -8.56
CA GLN A 11 29.82 -53.37 -9.03
C GLN A 11 29.82 -54.48 -7.97
N LYS A 12 29.52 -55.71 -8.42
CA LYS A 12 29.47 -56.94 -7.64
C LYS A 12 30.82 -57.65 -7.74
N ALA A 13 31.45 -57.90 -6.60
CA ALA A 13 32.72 -58.63 -6.51
C ALA A 13 32.51 -60.16 -6.47
N GLU A 14 33.35 -60.89 -7.21
CA GLU A 14 33.52 -62.35 -7.15
C GLU A 14 34.52 -62.75 -6.04
N PRO A 15 34.39 -63.94 -5.41
CA PRO A 15 35.39 -64.51 -4.53
C PRO A 15 36.29 -65.54 -5.24
N SER A 16 37.57 -65.61 -4.86
CA SER A 16 38.55 -66.57 -5.39
C SER A 16 39.30 -67.37 -4.32
N ALA A 17 39.57 -68.64 -4.66
CA ALA A 17 40.55 -69.61 -4.13
C ALA A 17 40.15 -70.42 -2.85
N PRO A 18 40.55 -71.72 -2.69
CA PRO A 18 41.93 -72.23 -2.92
C PRO A 18 42.08 -73.66 -3.52
N PRO A 19 43.30 -74.10 -3.92
CA PRO A 19 43.59 -75.52 -4.15
C PRO A 19 44.52 -76.14 -3.08
N ALA A 20 44.23 -77.41 -2.79
CA ALA A 20 44.91 -78.27 -1.84
C ALA A 20 46.14 -79.00 -2.42
N GLN A 21 47.02 -79.39 -1.50
CA GLN A 21 48.37 -79.93 -1.67
C GLN A 21 48.43 -81.35 -2.27
N LYS A 22 49.50 -81.64 -3.01
CA LYS A 22 50.01 -82.98 -3.33
C LYS A 22 51.50 -83.07 -2.99
N ARG A 23 51.89 -84.07 -2.19
CA ARG A 23 53.22 -84.73 -2.16
C ARG A 23 52.97 -86.14 -1.59
N SER A 24 53.25 -87.29 -2.21
CA SER A 24 54.35 -87.83 -3.02
C SER A 24 55.44 -88.53 -2.20
N MET A 25 55.69 -89.78 -2.59
CA MET A 25 56.94 -90.56 -2.46
C MET A 25 57.28 -91.15 -1.08
N ALA A 26 58.01 -92.25 -0.93
CA ALA A 26 58.44 -93.37 -1.77
C ALA A 26 59.37 -94.26 -0.90
N ALA A 27 59.68 -95.45 -1.42
CA ALA A 27 60.86 -96.30 -1.17
C ALA A 27 60.89 -97.14 0.14
N ARG A 28 61.11 -98.46 0.20
CA ARG A 28 61.79 -99.51 -0.61
C ARG A 28 63.22 -99.84 -0.11
N ALA A 29 63.45 -101.16 0.00
CA ALA A 29 64.72 -101.90 0.17
C ALA A 29 65.32 -101.86 1.59
N GLY A 30 65.86 -102.93 2.19
CA GLY A 30 66.31 -104.23 1.69
C GLY A 30 67.75 -104.46 2.20
N SER A 31 68.07 -105.61 2.79
CA SER A 31 69.47 -106.00 3.02
C SER A 31 69.64 -107.52 3.13
N THR A 32 70.85 -107.95 2.79
CA THR A 32 71.28 -109.30 2.41
C THR A 32 72.57 -109.69 3.13
N ALA A 33 72.68 -110.98 3.47
CA ALA A 33 73.86 -111.86 3.31
C ALA A 33 75.10 -111.75 4.25
N TRP A 34 75.91 -112.83 4.17
CA TRP A 34 77.27 -113.16 4.69
C TRP A 34 77.28 -113.99 6.00
N ALA A 35 77.73 -115.26 6.14
CA ALA A 35 78.76 -116.15 5.57
C ALA A 35 80.20 -115.94 6.10
N TYR A 36 80.78 -116.90 6.87
CA TYR A 36 81.98 -117.74 6.55
C TYR A 36 82.76 -118.39 7.75
N ARG A 37 83.17 -119.66 7.55
CA ARG A 37 84.49 -120.35 7.80
C ARG A 37 84.95 -120.93 9.17
N LYS A 38 85.34 -122.22 9.12
CA LYS A 38 86.30 -123.01 9.97
C LYS A 38 87.78 -122.59 9.72
N PRO A 39 88.87 -123.04 10.42
CA PRO A 39 89.46 -124.44 10.32
C PRO A 39 90.52 -124.94 11.38
N LEU A 40 91.01 -126.21 11.20
CA LEU A 40 92.37 -126.81 11.50
C LEU A 40 92.82 -127.03 12.99
N ALA A 41 93.73 -127.93 13.44
CA ALA A 41 94.71 -128.95 12.95
C ALA A 41 95.22 -129.74 14.21
N MET A 42 95.43 -131.07 14.25
CA MET A 42 96.61 -131.91 13.84
C MET A 42 97.72 -132.10 14.92
N VAL A 43 98.37 -133.28 14.89
CA VAL A 43 99.67 -133.73 15.52
C VAL A 43 99.52 -134.40 16.92
N GLY A 44 99.99 -135.61 17.26
CA GLY A 44 100.89 -136.59 16.64
C GLY A 44 102.24 -136.68 17.37
N ILE A 45 102.50 -137.69 18.21
CA ILE A 45 103.85 -138.16 18.62
C ILE A 45 103.75 -139.66 18.94
N GLY A 46 104.65 -140.45 18.37
CA GLY A 46 104.98 -141.80 18.81
C GLY A 46 106.43 -141.86 19.28
N TYR A 47 106.75 -142.84 20.12
CA TYR A 47 107.98 -143.65 20.19
C TYR A 47 107.84 -144.55 21.44
N LEU A 48 107.78 -145.88 21.32
CA LEU A 48 108.90 -146.84 21.26
C LEU A 48 109.48 -147.17 22.67
N ALA A 49 109.14 -148.36 23.18
CA ALA A 49 109.99 -149.13 24.08
C ALA A 49 109.73 -150.62 23.85
N PHE A 50 110.61 -151.19 23.04
CA PHE A 50 110.83 -152.62 22.87
C PHE A 50 111.88 -153.01 23.92
N VAL A 51 111.72 -154.18 24.57
CA VAL A 51 112.76 -155.14 25.02
C VAL A 51 112.20 -155.96 26.20
N THR A 52 111.52 -157.07 25.88
CA THR A 52 111.93 -158.48 26.15
C THR A 52 111.20 -159.04 27.38
N VAL A 53 110.79 -160.30 27.47
CA VAL A 53 111.62 -161.52 27.53
C VAL A 53 110.77 -162.73 27.10
N THR A 54 110.97 -163.19 25.86
CA THR A 54 111.53 -164.49 25.41
C THR A 54 110.71 -165.79 25.63
N THR A 55 110.59 -166.49 24.51
CA THR A 55 110.49 -167.96 24.32
C THR A 55 111.18 -168.83 25.38
N PRO A 56 110.54 -169.92 25.83
CA PRO A 56 111.22 -171.05 26.47
C PRO A 56 111.40 -172.22 25.48
N TRP A 57 112.49 -172.20 24.70
CA TRP A 57 113.11 -173.38 24.08
C TRP A 57 114.62 -173.12 24.08
N LEU A 58 115.41 -174.05 24.64
CA LEU A 58 116.88 -174.02 24.81
C LEU A 58 117.37 -173.32 26.08
N PHE A 59 117.47 -174.07 27.18
CA PHE A 59 118.67 -174.15 28.05
C PHE A 59 118.47 -175.34 29.02
N SER A 60 118.62 -176.54 28.46
CA SER A 60 119.09 -177.69 29.23
C SER A 60 120.60 -177.76 29.02
N ASP A 61 121.39 -177.41 30.01
CA ASP A 61 122.70 -178.04 30.13
C ASP A 61 122.41 -179.42 30.77
N PHE A 62 122.72 -180.55 30.15
CA PHE A 62 124.10 -180.97 29.99
C PHE A 62 125.03 -180.28 31.01
N LYS A 63 124.97 -180.72 32.27
CA LYS A 63 126.02 -180.65 33.30
C LYS A 63 127.10 -179.53 33.20
N GLN A 64 127.23 -178.82 34.32
CA GLN A 64 128.44 -178.22 34.93
C GLN A 64 128.98 -176.89 34.36
N THR A 65 128.81 -175.78 35.10
CA THR A 65 129.89 -175.01 35.79
C THR A 65 129.34 -173.77 36.56
N PRO A 66 130.03 -173.22 37.59
CA PRO A 66 129.50 -172.21 38.52
C PRO A 66 130.16 -170.82 38.35
N ASP A 67 129.50 -169.82 37.74
CA ASP A 67 129.95 -168.40 37.79
C ASP A 67 128.91 -167.33 37.33
N HIS A 68 127.59 -167.62 37.26
CA HIS A 68 126.57 -166.73 36.67
C HIS A 68 125.80 -165.80 37.63
N GLU A 69 125.99 -165.86 38.96
CA GLU A 69 125.23 -165.04 39.92
C GLU A 69 125.57 -163.53 39.81
N LYS A 70 126.79 -163.17 39.46
CA LYS A 70 127.26 -161.78 39.56
C LYS A 70 126.72 -160.83 38.49
N ALA A 71 126.48 -161.32 37.28
CA ALA A 71 125.96 -160.51 36.17
C ALA A 71 124.45 -160.28 36.26
N VAL A 72 123.73 -161.18 36.94
CA VAL A 72 122.29 -161.04 37.20
C VAL A 72 122.06 -159.97 38.27
N ASP A 73 122.91 -159.91 39.29
CA ASP A 73 122.83 -158.89 40.34
C ASP A 73 123.10 -157.46 39.81
N GLU A 74 124.05 -157.29 38.88
CA GLU A 74 124.38 -155.98 38.31
C GLU A 74 123.29 -155.46 37.37
N LEU A 75 122.70 -156.34 36.55
CA LEU A 75 121.54 -156.01 35.72
C LEU A 75 120.31 -155.69 36.56
N ALA A 76 120.14 -156.35 37.71
CA ALA A 76 119.07 -156.05 38.64
C ALA A 76 119.21 -154.64 39.25
N VAL A 77 120.44 -154.20 39.55
CA VAL A 77 120.71 -152.84 40.04
C VAL A 77 120.42 -151.78 38.96
N GLU A 78 120.82 -152.02 37.71
CA GLU A 78 120.53 -151.10 36.60
C GLU A 78 119.03 -151.03 36.28
N ILE A 79 118.31 -152.15 36.43
CA ILE A 79 116.84 -152.20 36.33
C ILE A 79 116.18 -151.42 37.47
N ASP A 80 116.68 -151.54 38.70
CA ASP A 80 116.18 -150.76 39.85
C ASP A 80 116.46 -149.26 39.68
N GLU A 81 117.61 -148.87 39.12
CA GLU A 81 117.96 -147.48 38.85
C GLU A 81 117.13 -146.88 37.72
N LEU A 82 116.96 -147.60 36.60
CA LEU A 82 116.02 -147.20 35.54
C LEU A 82 114.59 -147.15 36.05
N SER A 83 114.19 -148.07 36.94
CA SER A 83 112.87 -148.04 37.57
C SER A 83 112.71 -146.78 38.41
N GLY A 84 113.74 -146.37 39.15
CA GLY A 84 113.76 -145.12 39.90
C GLY A 84 113.66 -143.88 39.01
N GLU A 85 114.38 -143.85 37.88
CA GLU A 85 114.29 -142.75 36.92
C GLU A 85 112.92 -142.71 36.22
N VAL A 86 112.33 -143.87 35.94
CA VAL A 86 110.96 -144.00 35.44
C VAL A 86 109.94 -143.50 36.47
N ASP A 87 110.13 -143.80 37.76
CA ASP A 87 109.28 -143.28 38.84
C ASP A 87 109.40 -141.75 38.95
N GLU A 88 110.61 -141.20 38.86
CA GLU A 88 110.83 -139.74 38.85
C GLU A 88 110.23 -139.07 37.62
N LEU A 89 110.39 -139.65 36.43
CA LEU A 89 109.74 -139.17 35.20
C LEU A 89 108.22 -139.24 35.32
N THR A 90 107.69 -140.29 35.95
CA THR A 90 106.25 -140.46 36.20
C THR A 90 105.74 -139.34 37.12
N VAL A 91 106.45 -139.03 38.21
CA VAL A 91 106.13 -137.92 39.10
C VAL A 91 106.19 -136.57 38.34
N LEU A 92 107.18 -136.37 37.48
CA LEU A 92 107.28 -135.17 36.66
C LEU A 92 106.12 -135.04 35.67
N VAL A 93 105.75 -136.14 35.01
CA VAL A 93 104.61 -136.20 34.08
C VAL A 93 103.30 -135.94 34.82
N ASP A 94 103.12 -136.49 36.02
CA ASP A 94 101.96 -136.23 36.87
C ASP A 94 101.90 -134.75 37.29
N ASN A 95 103.04 -134.15 37.64
CA ASN A 95 103.13 -132.74 37.98
C ASN A 95 102.86 -131.83 36.77
N ILE A 96 103.40 -132.16 35.60
CA ILE A 96 103.11 -131.43 34.35
C ILE A 96 101.62 -131.56 34.01
N THR A 97 101.04 -132.74 34.19
CA THR A 97 99.62 -132.99 33.96
C THR A 97 98.77 -132.16 34.93
N ALA A 98 99.18 -132.03 36.20
CA ALA A 98 98.52 -131.16 37.18
C ALA A 98 98.58 -129.68 36.75
N VAL A 99 99.75 -129.19 36.32
CA VAL A 99 99.91 -127.80 35.82
C VAL A 99 99.11 -127.57 34.53
N VAL A 100 99.05 -128.54 33.63
CA VAL A 100 98.24 -128.45 32.40
C VAL A 100 96.76 -128.37 32.75
N ASN A 101 96.29 -129.17 33.71
CA ASN A 101 94.90 -129.09 34.18
C ASN A 101 94.59 -127.74 34.85
N GLU A 102 95.53 -127.19 35.62
CA GLU A 102 95.39 -125.86 36.22
C GLU A 102 95.36 -124.76 35.16
N LEU A 103 96.25 -124.82 34.16
CA LEU A 103 96.28 -123.87 33.06
C LEU A 103 95.00 -123.97 32.21
N GLN A 104 94.48 -125.17 31.98
CA GLN A 104 93.20 -125.36 31.31
C GLN A 104 92.06 -124.70 32.10
N ALA A 105 92.03 -124.86 33.43
CA ALA A 105 91.05 -124.18 34.26
C ALA A 105 91.16 -122.64 34.19
N VAL A 106 92.38 -122.09 34.12
CA VAL A 106 92.60 -120.65 33.91
C VAL A 106 92.12 -120.21 32.52
N VAL A 107 92.38 -121.00 31.48
CA VAL A 107 91.90 -120.73 30.12
C VAL A 107 90.37 -120.70 30.08
N ASP A 108 89.71 -121.65 30.75
CA ASP A 108 88.26 -121.71 30.83
C ASP A 108 87.70 -120.45 31.53
N VAL A 109 88.30 -120.03 32.65
CA VAL A 109 87.92 -118.79 33.36
C VAL A 109 88.12 -117.54 32.51
N LEU A 110 89.23 -117.43 31.78
CA LEU A 110 89.48 -116.29 30.88
C LEU A 110 88.53 -116.29 29.69
N GLN A 111 88.13 -117.46 29.21
CA GLN A 111 87.11 -117.58 28.17
C GLN A 111 85.76 -117.10 28.69
N ASP A 112 85.35 -117.52 29.89
CA ASP A 112 84.13 -117.04 30.54
C ASP A 112 84.15 -115.51 30.73
N GLU A 113 85.28 -114.93 31.17
CA GLU A 113 85.43 -113.48 31.33
C GLU A 113 85.34 -112.75 29.98
N ASN A 114 85.92 -113.31 28.92
CA ASN A 114 85.86 -112.74 27.58
C ASN A 114 84.43 -112.79 27.01
N ASP A 115 83.69 -113.87 27.26
CA ASP A 115 82.28 -113.98 26.89
C ASP A 115 81.43 -112.92 27.61
N VAL A 116 81.70 -112.68 28.91
CA VAL A 116 81.07 -111.59 29.68
C VAL A 116 81.42 -110.20 29.11
N LEU A 117 82.69 -109.95 28.79
CA LEU A 117 83.13 -108.67 28.21
C LEU A 117 82.53 -108.44 26.82
N THR A 118 82.39 -109.50 26.02
CA THR A 118 81.73 -109.44 24.72
C THR A 118 80.27 -109.07 24.88
N SER A 119 79.55 -109.72 25.81
CA SER A 119 78.17 -109.38 26.14
C SER A 119 78.02 -107.94 26.61
N LEU A 120 78.91 -107.46 27.49
CA LEU A 120 78.87 -106.08 27.99
C LEU A 120 79.14 -105.06 26.86
N ASN A 121 80.03 -105.41 25.93
CA ASN A 121 80.31 -104.56 24.78
C ASN A 121 79.10 -104.51 23.82
N ASP A 122 78.41 -105.63 23.62
CA ASP A 122 77.18 -105.68 22.84
C ASP A 122 76.08 -104.81 23.50
N ASP A 123 75.89 -104.91 24.82
CA ASP A 123 74.97 -104.06 25.59
C ASP A 123 75.32 -102.57 25.47
N LEU A 124 76.62 -102.23 25.49
CA LEU A 124 77.09 -100.84 25.34
C LEU A 124 76.81 -100.30 23.94
N VAL A 125 76.98 -101.13 22.90
CA VAL A 125 76.64 -100.77 21.51
C VAL A 125 75.14 -100.52 21.40
N GLU A 126 74.30 -101.41 21.95
CA GLU A 126 72.85 -101.23 21.93
C GLU A 126 72.42 -99.95 22.65
N LEU A 127 72.98 -99.66 23.82
CA LEU A 127 72.68 -98.44 24.57
C LEU A 127 73.12 -97.18 23.81
N ASN A 128 74.27 -97.22 23.14
CA ASN A 128 74.74 -96.10 22.34
C ASN A 128 73.86 -95.87 21.10
N ASP A 129 73.35 -96.93 20.47
CA ASP A 129 72.39 -96.83 19.38
C ASP A 129 71.07 -96.21 19.86
N GLN A 130 70.56 -96.61 21.03
CA GLN A 130 69.38 -96.00 21.66
C GLN A 130 69.60 -94.51 21.95
N PHE A 131 70.74 -94.12 22.53
CA PHE A 131 71.07 -92.71 22.76
C PHE A 131 71.18 -91.91 21.46
N SER A 132 71.69 -92.51 20.39
CA SER A 132 71.75 -91.87 19.08
C SER A 132 70.35 -91.61 18.53
N GLU A 133 69.43 -92.57 18.67
CA GLU A 133 68.03 -92.43 18.25
C GLU A 133 67.30 -91.35 19.06
N GLU A 134 67.43 -91.36 20.39
CA GLU A 134 66.84 -90.33 21.25
C GLU A 134 67.35 -88.92 20.92
N ASN A 135 68.66 -88.78 20.65
CA ASN A 135 69.25 -87.51 20.23
C ASN A 135 68.69 -87.03 18.89
N GLN A 136 68.45 -87.94 17.94
CA GLN A 136 67.81 -87.61 16.68
C GLN A 136 66.37 -87.11 16.92
N GLN A 137 65.58 -87.84 17.71
CA GLN A 137 64.20 -87.46 18.02
C GLN A 137 64.13 -86.11 18.76
N LEU A 138 65.06 -85.86 19.69
CA LEU A 138 65.18 -84.58 20.38
C LEU A 138 65.47 -83.45 19.38
N ASN A 139 66.40 -83.67 18.44
CA ASN A 139 66.73 -82.67 17.42
C ASN A 139 65.52 -82.36 16.50
N GLU A 140 64.79 -83.38 16.06
CA GLU A 140 63.56 -83.22 15.28
C GLU A 140 62.48 -82.45 16.06
N SER A 141 62.35 -82.70 17.36
CA SER A 141 61.45 -81.96 18.25
C SER A 141 61.84 -80.49 18.38
N VAL A 142 63.12 -80.20 18.57
CA VAL A 142 63.66 -78.82 18.65
C VAL A 142 63.43 -78.06 17.35
N GLU A 143 63.64 -78.69 16.20
CA GLU A 143 63.35 -78.09 14.89
C GLU A 143 61.86 -77.76 14.77
N THR A 144 60.98 -78.69 15.17
CA THR A 144 59.52 -78.49 15.16
C THR A 144 59.10 -77.32 16.05
N PHE A 145 59.61 -77.25 17.29
CA PHE A 145 59.31 -76.15 18.20
C PHE A 145 59.85 -74.81 17.69
N THR A 146 61.01 -74.80 17.03
CA THR A 146 61.58 -73.61 16.42
C THR A 146 60.66 -73.08 15.30
N GLN A 147 60.16 -73.96 14.44
CA GLN A 147 59.21 -73.57 13.39
C GLN A 147 57.89 -73.07 13.97
N LEU A 148 57.36 -73.73 14.99
CA LEU A 148 56.14 -73.29 15.67
C LEU A 148 56.30 -71.90 16.29
N ASN A 149 57.44 -71.61 16.92
CA ASN A 149 57.74 -70.30 17.49
C ASN A 149 57.83 -69.21 16.41
N ILE A 150 58.44 -69.51 15.27
CA ILE A 150 58.47 -68.58 14.13
C ILE A 150 57.06 -68.31 13.61
N GLN A 151 56.23 -69.35 13.50
CA GLN A 151 54.85 -69.20 13.03
C GLN A 151 54.01 -68.39 14.01
N LEU A 152 54.11 -68.69 15.31
CA LEU A 152 53.42 -67.94 16.36
C LEU A 152 53.80 -66.46 16.37
N ALA A 153 55.09 -66.15 16.14
CA ALA A 153 55.56 -64.77 16.02
C ALA A 153 54.95 -64.06 14.80
N LYS A 154 54.86 -64.75 13.65
CA LYS A 154 54.20 -64.21 12.44
C LYS A 154 52.72 -63.94 12.67
N ASP A 155 52.00 -64.89 13.26
CA ASP A 155 50.57 -64.76 13.53
C ASP A 155 50.31 -63.63 14.53
N THR A 156 51.14 -63.53 15.58
CA THR A 156 51.08 -62.42 16.55
C THR A 156 51.27 -61.06 15.86
N ALA A 157 52.26 -60.93 14.98
CA ALA A 157 52.49 -59.69 14.24
C ALA A 157 51.31 -59.36 13.31
N ALA A 158 50.74 -60.36 12.63
CA ALA A 158 49.56 -60.17 11.78
C ALA A 158 48.35 -59.70 12.58
N PHE A 159 48.08 -60.29 13.75
CA PHE A 159 46.99 -59.86 14.61
C PHE A 159 47.17 -58.46 15.17
N ILE A 160 48.41 -58.04 15.48
CA ILE A 160 48.69 -56.66 15.88
C ILE A 160 48.30 -55.68 14.77
N ILE A 161 48.69 -55.96 13.52
CA ILE A 161 48.34 -55.10 12.37
C ILE A 161 46.82 -55.08 12.16
N GLN A 162 46.16 -56.23 12.23
CA GLN A 162 44.70 -56.30 12.08
C GLN A 162 43.98 -55.50 13.16
N ASN A 163 44.41 -55.60 14.41
CA ASN A 163 43.83 -54.82 15.51
C ASN A 163 44.04 -53.31 15.33
N GLN A 164 45.20 -52.88 14.82
CA GLN A 164 45.44 -51.48 14.50
C GLN A 164 44.50 -50.98 13.39
N GLN A 165 44.29 -51.78 12.33
CA GLN A 165 43.36 -51.46 11.25
C GLN A 165 41.92 -51.36 11.74
N LEU A 166 41.46 -52.35 12.52
CA LEU A 166 40.12 -52.34 13.12
C LEU A 166 39.91 -51.11 14.01
N ASN A 167 40.90 -50.76 14.83
CA ASN A 167 40.84 -49.57 15.68
C ASN A 167 40.74 -48.28 14.84
N LYS A 168 41.48 -48.19 13.72
CA LYS A 168 41.38 -47.06 12.80
C LYS A 168 39.97 -46.95 12.19
N THR A 169 39.40 -48.06 11.73
CA THR A 169 38.03 -48.08 11.19
C THR A 169 37.00 -47.67 12.25
N ILE A 170 37.15 -48.11 13.50
CA ILE A 170 36.29 -47.67 14.62
C ILE A 170 36.38 -46.16 14.82
N GLN A 171 37.59 -45.59 14.78
CA GLN A 171 37.77 -44.14 14.91
C GLN A 171 37.10 -43.37 13.76
N GLU A 172 37.26 -43.84 12.51
CA GLU A 172 36.61 -43.24 11.33
C GLU A 172 35.08 -43.29 11.44
N LEU A 173 34.52 -44.43 11.87
CA LEU A 173 33.08 -44.58 12.09
C LEU A 173 32.56 -43.69 13.23
N ASN A 174 33.32 -43.53 14.31
CA ASN A 174 32.95 -42.64 15.40
C ASN A 174 32.90 -41.17 14.94
N VAL A 175 33.87 -40.72 14.15
CA VAL A 175 33.84 -39.37 13.57
C VAL A 175 32.61 -39.18 12.68
N LEU A 176 32.31 -40.17 11.82
CA LEU A 176 31.13 -40.12 10.96
C LEU A 176 29.82 -40.09 11.75
N ASN A 177 29.71 -40.86 12.83
CA ASN A 177 28.54 -40.86 13.70
C ASN A 177 28.34 -39.50 14.37
N VAL A 178 29.40 -38.87 14.90
CA VAL A 178 29.31 -37.53 15.49
C VAL A 178 28.87 -36.50 14.45
N GLN A 179 29.38 -36.59 13.21
CA GLN A 179 28.94 -35.71 12.12
C GLN A 179 27.47 -35.93 11.75
N LEU A 180 27.02 -37.19 11.73
CA LEU A 180 25.62 -37.52 11.46
C LEU A 180 24.69 -36.98 12.56
N GLU A 181 25.06 -37.12 13.82
CA GLU A 181 24.33 -36.56 14.96
C GLU A 181 24.21 -35.03 14.85
N ALA A 182 25.30 -34.33 14.51
CA ALA A 182 25.29 -32.89 14.31
C ALA A 182 24.39 -32.47 13.14
N ASN A 183 24.40 -33.21 12.04
CA ASN A 183 23.53 -32.96 10.89
C ASN A 183 22.05 -33.17 11.25
N VAL A 184 21.72 -34.22 11.99
CA VAL A 184 20.35 -34.48 12.48
C VAL A 184 19.89 -33.35 13.40
N ALA A 185 20.74 -32.89 14.32
CA ALA A 185 20.41 -31.76 15.19
C ALA A 185 20.14 -30.48 14.39
N THR A 186 20.95 -30.19 13.38
CA THR A 186 20.78 -29.02 12.50
C THR A 186 19.49 -29.10 11.68
N LEU A 187 19.18 -30.29 11.16
CA LEU A 187 17.96 -30.52 10.40
C LEU A 187 16.72 -30.36 11.27
N ASN A 188 16.74 -30.90 12.50
CA ASN A 188 15.64 -30.75 13.45
C ASN A 188 15.41 -29.28 13.83
N ALA A 189 16.47 -28.52 14.06
CA ALA A 189 16.36 -27.08 14.33
C ALA A 189 15.74 -26.33 13.14
N SER A 190 16.15 -26.67 11.92
CA SER A 190 15.58 -26.09 10.69
C SER A 190 14.10 -26.42 10.52
N LEU A 191 13.71 -27.65 10.85
CA LEU A 191 12.32 -28.11 10.82
C LEU A 191 11.44 -27.35 11.82
N GLN A 192 11.91 -27.16 13.06
CA GLN A 192 11.18 -26.36 14.06
C GLN A 192 10.97 -24.91 13.62
N VAL A 193 11.98 -24.30 12.97
CA VAL A 193 11.86 -22.95 12.41
C VAL A 193 10.77 -22.92 11.34
N LEU A 194 10.76 -23.90 10.44
CA LEU A 194 9.76 -23.99 9.37
C LEU A 194 8.34 -24.19 9.93
N GLU A 195 8.17 -25.06 10.91
CA GLU A 195 6.88 -25.26 11.61
C GLU A 195 6.38 -23.96 12.26
N THR A 196 7.28 -23.20 12.89
CA THR A 196 6.95 -21.90 13.50
C THR A 196 6.50 -20.89 12.44
N GLN A 197 7.19 -20.84 11.29
CA GLN A 197 6.83 -19.97 10.17
C GLN A 197 5.48 -20.35 9.55
N GLU A 198 5.22 -21.64 9.38
CA GLU A 198 3.93 -22.14 8.88
C GLU A 198 2.78 -21.70 9.79
N GLN A 199 2.95 -21.86 11.10
CA GLN A 199 1.93 -21.45 12.07
C GLN A 199 1.70 -19.93 12.06
N ALA A 200 2.77 -19.14 11.93
CA ALA A 200 2.65 -17.67 11.82
C ALA A 200 1.88 -17.25 10.56
N LEU A 201 2.21 -17.84 9.40
CA LEU A 201 1.51 -17.58 8.14
C LEU A 201 0.04 -18.00 8.21
N LYS A 202 -0.28 -19.09 8.92
CA LYS A 202 -1.65 -19.52 9.13
C LYS A 202 -2.45 -18.47 9.91
N THR A 203 -1.90 -17.97 11.01
CA THR A 203 -2.53 -16.91 11.81
C THR A 203 -2.70 -15.62 11.03
N GLU A 204 -1.71 -15.22 10.20
CA GLU A 204 -1.82 -14.04 9.34
C GLU A 204 -2.94 -14.19 8.30
N ASN A 205 -3.05 -15.36 7.65
CA ASN A 205 -4.13 -15.62 6.69
C ASN A 205 -5.52 -15.58 7.34
N GLU A 206 -5.68 -16.12 8.56
CA GLU A 206 -6.94 -16.05 9.31
C GLU A 206 -7.33 -14.60 9.60
N ALA A 207 -6.37 -13.75 10.01
CA ALA A 207 -6.61 -12.32 10.24
C ALA A 207 -6.98 -11.57 8.95
N LEU A 208 -6.32 -11.86 7.83
CA LEU A 208 -6.66 -11.26 6.53
C LEU A 208 -8.05 -11.65 6.05
N LEU A 209 -8.48 -12.90 6.28
CA LEU A 209 -9.84 -13.33 5.97
C LEU A 209 -10.90 -12.58 6.81
N GLU A 210 -10.60 -12.30 8.07
CA GLU A 210 -11.47 -11.49 8.92
C GLU A 210 -11.56 -10.04 8.42
N GLU A 211 -10.43 -9.42 8.07
CA GLU A 211 -10.40 -8.07 7.52
C GLU A 211 -11.18 -7.97 6.19
N LEU A 212 -11.06 -8.99 5.34
CA LEU A 212 -11.81 -9.09 4.09
C LEU A 212 -13.33 -9.17 4.34
N ALA A 213 -13.77 -9.93 5.37
CA ALA A 213 -15.17 -9.98 5.76
C ALA A 213 -15.68 -8.61 6.27
N ILE A 214 -14.86 -7.89 7.04
CA ILE A 214 -15.18 -6.53 7.51
C ILE A 214 -15.32 -5.57 6.32
N LEU A 215 -14.40 -5.61 5.36
CA LEU A 215 -14.43 -4.77 4.16
C LEU A 215 -15.66 -5.07 3.29
N GLN A 216 -16.02 -6.35 3.13
CA GLN A 216 -17.24 -6.75 2.43
C GLN A 216 -18.48 -6.17 3.11
N ASN A 217 -18.57 -6.26 4.44
CA ASN A 217 -19.70 -5.70 5.18
C ASN A 217 -19.77 -4.17 5.04
N ARG A 218 -18.64 -3.47 5.15
CA ARG A 218 -18.58 -2.01 4.91
C ARG A 218 -19.01 -1.65 3.49
N THR A 219 -18.59 -2.42 2.49
CA THR A 219 -18.98 -2.20 1.09
C THR A 219 -20.49 -2.40 0.92
N ALA A 220 -21.06 -3.44 1.53
CA ALA A 220 -22.50 -3.66 1.53
C ALA A 220 -23.26 -2.51 2.20
N ALA A 221 -22.77 -2.01 3.33
CA ALA A 221 -23.35 -0.88 4.04
C ALA A 221 -23.32 0.41 3.21
N LEU A 222 -22.19 0.70 2.54
CA LEU A 222 -22.08 1.85 1.62
C LEU A 222 -23.03 1.71 0.44
N ASN A 223 -23.11 0.53 -0.18
CA ASN A 223 -24.04 0.27 -1.27
C ASN A 223 -25.51 0.42 -0.82
N ALA A 224 -25.82 0.08 0.42
CA ALA A 224 -27.16 0.29 1.00
C ALA A 224 -27.51 1.77 1.22
N LEU A 225 -26.53 2.68 1.30
CA LEU A 225 -26.75 4.13 1.38
C LEU A 225 -27.04 4.78 0.03
N ILE A 226 -26.71 4.11 -1.08
CA ILE A 226 -26.93 4.66 -2.44
C ILE A 226 -28.44 4.87 -2.72
N PRO A 227 -29.33 3.87 -2.55
CA PRO A 227 -30.76 4.06 -2.83
C PRO A 227 -31.45 5.19 -2.05
N PRO A 228 -31.28 5.34 -0.72
CA PRO A 228 -31.93 6.43 0.01
C PRO A 228 -31.39 7.81 -0.37
N LEU A 229 -30.09 7.94 -0.66
CA LEU A 229 -29.51 9.20 -1.16
C LEU A 229 -30.05 9.54 -2.55
N GLN A 230 -30.16 8.55 -3.45
CA GLN A 230 -30.78 8.74 -4.76
C GLN A 230 -32.22 9.23 -4.61
N LYS A 231 -33.00 8.62 -3.72
CA LYS A 231 -34.38 9.04 -3.44
C LYS A 231 -34.48 10.47 -2.92
N GLN A 232 -33.54 10.89 -2.06
CA GLN A 232 -33.47 12.29 -1.60
C GLN A 232 -33.12 13.25 -2.74
N ALA A 233 -32.19 12.87 -3.62
CA ALA A 233 -31.83 13.67 -4.80
C ALA A 233 -33.03 13.83 -5.75
N ASP A 234 -33.76 12.74 -6.02
CA ASP A 234 -34.96 12.75 -6.87
C ASP A 234 -36.06 13.64 -6.25
N ALA A 235 -36.28 13.55 -4.93
CA ALA A 235 -37.25 14.38 -4.23
C ALA A 235 -36.87 15.87 -4.27
N LEU A 236 -35.58 16.18 -4.10
CA LEU A 236 -35.10 17.56 -4.20
C LEU A 236 -35.26 18.10 -5.63
N ALA A 237 -34.94 17.29 -6.64
CA ALA A 237 -35.14 17.67 -8.04
C ALA A 237 -36.62 17.98 -8.33
N ALA A 238 -37.54 17.15 -7.84
CA ALA A 238 -38.98 17.40 -7.96
C ALA A 238 -39.41 18.72 -7.30
N ASN A 239 -38.90 19.02 -6.10
CA ASN A 239 -39.15 20.29 -5.43
C ASN A 239 -38.62 21.50 -6.21
N VAL A 240 -37.44 21.39 -6.82
CA VAL A 240 -36.88 22.45 -7.68
C VAL A 240 -37.79 22.71 -8.87
N THR A 241 -38.28 21.67 -9.55
CA THR A 241 -39.23 21.82 -10.66
C THR A 241 -40.54 22.47 -10.21
N LEU A 242 -41.05 22.13 -9.02
CA LEU A 242 -42.24 22.77 -8.46
C LEU A 242 -42.01 24.27 -8.21
N LEU A 243 -40.89 24.62 -7.56
CA LEU A 243 -40.54 26.02 -7.29
C LEU A 243 -40.34 26.82 -8.58
N GLN A 244 -39.73 26.21 -9.62
CA GLN A 244 -39.62 26.84 -10.94
C GLN A 244 -41.00 27.13 -11.55
N THR A 245 -41.93 26.20 -11.41
CA THR A 245 -43.32 26.36 -11.89
C THR A 245 -44.02 27.48 -11.13
N GLN A 246 -43.90 27.52 -9.80
CA GLN A 246 -44.48 28.58 -8.98
C GLN A 246 -43.90 29.95 -9.30
N ASN A 247 -42.59 30.05 -9.51
CA ASN A 247 -41.95 31.30 -9.93
C ASN A 247 -42.45 31.77 -11.30
N ALA A 248 -42.63 30.85 -12.26
CA ALA A 248 -43.21 31.20 -13.56
C ALA A 248 -44.65 31.70 -13.44
N GLN A 249 -45.45 31.11 -12.55
CA GLN A 249 -46.81 31.58 -12.25
C GLN A 249 -46.81 32.98 -11.62
N LEU A 250 -45.96 33.20 -10.61
CA LEU A 250 -45.82 34.51 -9.96
C LEU A 250 -45.33 35.58 -10.93
N GLN A 251 -44.42 35.24 -11.84
CA GLN A 251 -43.97 36.15 -12.90
C GLN A 251 -45.14 36.54 -13.81
N ALA A 252 -45.96 35.57 -14.25
CA ALA A 252 -47.13 35.86 -15.07
C ALA A 252 -48.18 36.72 -14.35
N GLU A 253 -48.37 36.52 -13.04
CA GLU A 253 -49.22 37.39 -12.21
C GLU A 253 -48.64 38.80 -12.10
N ALA A 254 -47.33 38.94 -11.89
CA ALA A 254 -46.66 40.23 -11.84
C ALA A 254 -46.77 40.97 -13.18
N ASP A 255 -46.61 40.27 -14.31
CA ASP A 255 -46.76 40.85 -15.64
C ASP A 255 -48.20 41.36 -15.86
N LYS A 256 -49.22 40.57 -15.48
CA LYS A 256 -50.63 40.97 -15.55
C LYS A 256 -50.95 42.17 -14.65
N LEU A 257 -50.37 42.22 -13.45
CA LEU A 257 -50.50 43.38 -12.56
C LEU A 257 -49.85 44.61 -13.20
N GLY A 258 -48.68 44.45 -13.82
CA GLY A 258 -48.02 45.49 -14.61
C GLY A 258 -48.93 46.04 -15.72
N GLU A 259 -49.52 45.17 -16.53
CA GLU A 259 -50.51 45.57 -17.55
C GLU A 259 -51.69 46.34 -16.96
N THR A 260 -52.20 45.89 -15.81
CA THR A 260 -53.31 46.56 -15.11
C THR A 260 -52.90 47.96 -14.64
N VAL A 261 -51.69 48.12 -14.12
CA VAL A 261 -51.16 49.42 -13.70
C VAL A 261 -51.00 50.35 -14.89
N THR A 262 -50.42 49.87 -16.01
CA THR A 262 -50.31 50.68 -17.24
C THR A 262 -51.67 51.11 -17.76
N PHE A 263 -52.66 50.21 -17.77
CA PHE A 263 -54.03 50.57 -18.15
C PHE A 263 -54.63 51.66 -17.24
N LEU A 264 -54.42 51.56 -15.92
CA LEU A 264 -54.90 52.58 -14.97
C LEU A 264 -54.18 53.92 -15.13
N ASP A 265 -52.89 53.90 -15.47
CA ASP A 265 -52.09 55.09 -15.76
C ASP A 265 -52.63 55.79 -17.01
N ASP A 266 -52.85 55.04 -18.11
CA ASP A 266 -53.45 55.55 -19.35
C ASP A 266 -54.86 56.14 -19.12
N GLU A 267 -55.72 55.48 -18.35
CA GLU A 267 -57.07 55.96 -18.04
C GLU A 267 -57.05 57.19 -17.13
N SER A 268 -56.07 57.28 -16.21
CA SER A 268 -55.85 58.45 -15.36
C SER A 268 -55.40 59.65 -16.19
N ASP A 269 -54.44 59.46 -17.10
CA ASP A 269 -53.99 60.50 -18.02
C ASP A 269 -55.12 60.98 -18.93
N GLY A 270 -55.91 60.05 -19.48
CA GLY A 270 -57.09 60.39 -20.27
C GLY A 270 -58.14 61.17 -19.46
N SER A 271 -58.35 60.80 -18.19
CA SER A 271 -59.23 61.55 -17.28
C SER A 271 -58.69 62.95 -17.00
N GLN A 272 -57.38 63.11 -16.80
CA GLN A 272 -56.74 64.41 -16.59
C GLN A 272 -56.89 65.31 -17.82
N GLU A 273 -56.75 64.77 -19.03
CA GLU A 273 -56.97 65.53 -20.28
C GLU A 273 -58.42 66.03 -20.39
N VAL A 274 -59.40 65.21 -20.02
CA VAL A 274 -60.81 65.61 -19.99
C VAL A 274 -61.06 66.69 -18.93
N TYR A 275 -60.42 66.60 -17.75
CA TYR A 275 -60.53 67.63 -16.73
C TYR A 275 -59.94 68.97 -17.18
N ASP A 276 -58.79 68.95 -17.86
CA ASP A 276 -58.15 70.14 -18.40
C ASP A 276 -59.02 70.79 -19.50
N GLN A 277 -59.63 69.98 -20.38
CA GLN A 277 -60.59 70.46 -21.39
C GLN A 277 -61.83 71.10 -20.73
N LEU A 278 -62.41 70.45 -19.73
CA LEU A 278 -63.57 71.00 -19.00
C LEU A 278 -63.25 72.32 -18.29
N ALA A 279 -62.05 72.45 -17.72
CA ALA A 279 -61.59 73.69 -17.09
C ALA A 279 -61.44 74.82 -18.11
N ALA A 280 -60.92 74.52 -19.31
CA ALA A 280 -60.82 75.47 -20.41
C ALA A 280 -62.20 75.92 -20.91
N ASP A 281 -63.12 74.98 -21.17
CA ASP A 281 -64.48 75.28 -21.61
C ASP A 281 -65.25 76.13 -20.58
N LEU A 282 -65.06 75.86 -19.29
CA LEU A 282 -65.66 76.65 -18.22
C LEU A 282 -65.07 78.07 -18.18
N ALA A 283 -63.77 78.22 -18.39
CA ALA A 283 -63.12 79.54 -18.46
C ALA A 283 -63.65 80.36 -19.65
N ASP A 284 -63.83 79.74 -20.81
CA ASP A 284 -64.41 80.37 -22.00
C ASP A 284 -65.88 80.77 -21.77
N SER A 285 -66.68 79.89 -21.15
CA SER A 285 -68.07 80.20 -20.81
C SER A 285 -68.21 81.37 -19.83
N ILE A 286 -67.29 81.49 -18.87
CA ILE A 286 -67.23 82.63 -17.94
C ILE A 286 -66.87 83.91 -18.70
N ALA A 287 -65.91 83.86 -19.62
CA ALA A 287 -65.51 85.01 -20.44
C ALA A 287 -66.66 85.51 -21.34
N ASP A 288 -67.38 84.60 -22.01
CA ASP A 288 -68.51 84.93 -22.88
C ASP A 288 -69.68 85.55 -22.11
N ASN A 289 -70.03 84.98 -20.95
CA ASN A 289 -71.06 85.54 -20.08
C ASN A 289 -70.69 86.94 -19.58
N ARG A 290 -69.41 87.18 -19.28
CA ARG A 290 -68.90 88.49 -18.86
C ARG A 290 -69.05 89.52 -19.99
N ASN A 291 -68.73 89.15 -21.23
CA ASN A 291 -68.88 90.02 -22.41
C ASN A 291 -70.35 90.34 -22.72
N LEU A 292 -71.25 89.36 -22.61
CA LEU A 292 -72.69 89.57 -22.77
C LEU A 292 -73.25 90.57 -21.74
N LEU A 293 -72.82 90.48 -20.48
CA LEU A 293 -73.27 91.39 -19.43
C LEU A 293 -72.80 92.83 -19.68
N ILE A 294 -71.58 93.00 -20.20
CA ILE A 294 -71.02 94.29 -20.56
C ILE A 294 -71.78 94.92 -21.72
N GLY A 295 -72.01 94.16 -22.80
CA GLY A 295 -72.80 94.63 -23.94
C GLY A 295 -74.22 95.05 -23.54
N ARG A 296 -74.88 94.26 -22.68
CA ARG A 296 -76.22 94.59 -22.17
C ARG A 296 -76.23 95.84 -21.30
N THR A 297 -75.22 96.01 -20.45
CA THR A 297 -75.13 97.18 -19.56
C THR A 297 -74.83 98.46 -20.35
N ARG A 298 -73.92 98.38 -21.34
CA ARG A 298 -73.64 99.47 -22.28
C ARG A 298 -74.93 99.92 -22.97
N TYR A 299 -75.63 98.98 -23.61
CA TYR A 299 -76.87 99.26 -24.33
C TYR A 299 -77.95 99.89 -23.44
N ALA A 300 -78.12 99.37 -22.21
CA ALA A 300 -79.10 99.91 -21.26
C ALA A 300 -78.77 101.34 -20.81
N LYS A 301 -77.49 101.67 -20.65
CA LYS A 301 -77.05 103.03 -20.30
C LYS A 301 -77.12 103.99 -21.47
N GLU A 302 -76.67 103.57 -22.66
CA GLU A 302 -76.78 104.37 -23.89
C GLU A 302 -78.25 104.73 -24.17
N GLN A 303 -79.18 103.77 -24.12
CA GLN A 303 -80.62 104.04 -24.34
C GLN A 303 -81.21 105.10 -23.40
N ARG A 304 -80.82 105.10 -22.13
CA ARG A 304 -81.32 106.08 -21.14
C ARG A 304 -80.81 107.47 -21.40
N VAL A 305 -79.63 107.55 -21.97
CA VAL A 305 -78.91 108.79 -22.20
C VAL A 305 -79.30 109.39 -23.55
N THR A 306 -79.40 108.62 -24.64
CA THR A 306 -79.73 109.11 -26.00
C THR A 306 -81.12 109.76 -26.14
N SER A 307 -81.95 109.75 -25.10
CA SER A 307 -83.29 110.41 -25.07
C SER A 307 -83.37 111.57 -24.08
N TRP A 308 -82.23 112.07 -23.61
CA TRP A 308 -82.18 113.13 -22.61
C TRP A 308 -82.81 114.44 -23.08
N ASP A 309 -82.65 114.75 -24.37
CA ASP A 309 -83.10 115.94 -25.09
C ASP A 309 -84.62 116.02 -25.22
N CYS A 310 -85.29 114.87 -25.40
CA CYS A 310 -86.74 114.76 -25.52
C CYS A 310 -87.45 115.21 -24.24
N ASP A 311 -86.98 114.74 -23.08
CA ASP A 311 -87.50 115.16 -21.77
C ASP A 311 -87.01 116.57 -21.41
N PHE A 312 -85.82 116.97 -21.88
CA PHE A 312 -85.27 118.31 -21.68
C PHE A 312 -86.17 119.37 -22.34
N ALA A 313 -86.60 119.12 -23.58
CA ALA A 313 -87.53 119.98 -24.30
C ALA A 313 -88.89 120.09 -23.62
N SER A 314 -89.39 119.01 -22.99
CA SER A 314 -90.63 119.08 -22.23
C SER A 314 -90.50 119.93 -20.96
N ARG A 315 -89.33 119.96 -20.32
CA ARG A 315 -89.11 120.68 -19.05
C ARG A 315 -88.79 122.16 -19.27
N PHE A 316 -87.97 122.46 -20.27
CA PHE A 316 -87.46 123.81 -20.52
C PHE A 316 -88.06 124.45 -21.78
N GLY A 317 -88.96 123.78 -22.51
CA GLY A 317 -89.44 124.23 -23.82
C GLY A 317 -90.11 125.60 -23.85
N SER A 318 -90.62 126.11 -22.72
CA SER A 318 -91.18 127.47 -22.62
C SER A 318 -90.16 128.54 -22.18
N ARG A 319 -88.87 128.19 -22.08
CA ARG A 319 -87.79 129.11 -21.72
C ARG A 319 -87.23 129.76 -22.99
N ALA A 320 -86.79 131.01 -22.89
CA ALA A 320 -86.34 131.80 -24.03
C ALA A 320 -85.18 131.16 -24.82
N PHE A 321 -84.27 130.45 -24.12
CA PHE A 321 -83.14 129.76 -24.75
C PHE A 321 -83.53 128.48 -25.50
N MET A 322 -84.72 127.93 -25.26
CA MET A 322 -85.28 126.80 -26.01
C MET A 322 -86.06 127.26 -27.24
N GLU A 323 -86.78 128.39 -27.14
CA GLU A 323 -87.48 128.99 -28.28
C GLU A 323 -86.50 129.61 -29.29
N ASN A 324 -85.35 130.11 -28.81
CA ASN A 324 -84.23 130.55 -29.63
C ASN A 324 -82.96 129.84 -29.21
N VAL A 325 -82.60 128.78 -29.93
CA VAL A 325 -81.42 127.92 -29.66
C VAL A 325 -80.07 128.64 -29.71
N THR A 326 -80.03 129.89 -30.17
CA THR A 326 -78.82 130.75 -30.16
C THR A 326 -78.79 131.74 -29.00
N ALA A 327 -79.87 131.84 -28.23
CA ALA A 327 -79.88 132.61 -27.00
C ALA A 327 -79.16 131.82 -25.90
N PRO A 328 -78.37 132.50 -25.05
CA PRO A 328 -77.70 131.86 -23.93
C PRO A 328 -78.74 131.33 -22.94
N VAL A 329 -78.42 130.21 -22.27
CA VAL A 329 -79.26 129.65 -21.21
C VAL A 329 -79.53 130.69 -20.11
N GLY A 330 -78.52 131.51 -19.79
CA GLY A 330 -78.63 132.62 -18.84
C GLY A 330 -78.47 132.17 -17.39
N ASP A 331 -78.01 133.09 -16.54
CA ASP A 331 -77.60 132.78 -15.16
C ASP A 331 -78.74 132.22 -14.30
N THR A 332 -79.98 132.62 -14.59
CA THR A 332 -81.17 132.18 -13.84
C THR A 332 -81.51 130.72 -14.11
N ASP A 333 -81.37 130.26 -15.35
CA ASP A 333 -81.84 128.94 -15.78
C ASP A 333 -80.71 127.90 -15.82
N TYR A 334 -79.44 128.34 -15.90
CA TYR A 334 -78.26 127.45 -15.97
C TYR A 334 -78.16 126.45 -14.80
N PRO A 335 -78.34 126.85 -13.52
CA PRO A 335 -78.28 125.89 -12.42
C PRO A 335 -79.34 124.79 -12.52
N GLU A 336 -80.56 125.13 -12.95
CA GLU A 336 -81.65 124.17 -13.12
C GLU A 336 -81.38 123.21 -14.29
N VAL A 337 -80.81 123.73 -15.37
CA VAL A 337 -80.40 122.96 -16.54
C VAL A 337 -79.30 121.95 -16.21
N ILE A 338 -78.26 122.37 -15.48
CA ILE A 338 -77.20 121.44 -15.08
C ILE A 338 -77.69 120.45 -14.02
N ASP A 339 -78.53 120.85 -13.06
CA ASP A 339 -79.14 119.90 -12.10
C ASP A 339 -79.99 118.83 -12.81
N TYR A 340 -80.71 119.22 -13.86
CA TYR A 340 -81.45 118.27 -14.69
C TYR A 340 -80.50 117.30 -15.41
N LEU A 341 -79.44 117.81 -16.03
CA LEU A 341 -78.45 116.98 -16.70
C LEU A 341 -77.71 116.06 -15.72
N ASP A 342 -77.43 116.52 -14.51
CA ASP A 342 -76.79 115.71 -13.47
C ASP A 342 -77.65 114.48 -13.11
N GLY A 343 -78.91 114.72 -12.74
CA GLY A 343 -79.82 113.63 -12.37
C GLY A 343 -80.23 112.73 -13.54
N ARG A 344 -80.29 113.27 -14.77
CA ARG A 344 -80.80 112.52 -15.93
C ARG A 344 -79.71 111.84 -16.76
N VAL A 345 -78.59 112.52 -16.96
CA VAL A 345 -77.52 112.09 -17.86
C VAL A 345 -76.28 111.69 -17.05
N LEU A 346 -75.74 112.59 -16.24
CA LEU A 346 -74.43 112.40 -15.61
C LEU A 346 -74.45 111.26 -14.59
N ASP A 347 -75.51 111.11 -13.80
CA ASP A 347 -75.67 109.99 -12.86
C ASP A 347 -75.72 108.63 -13.59
N GLN A 348 -76.38 108.58 -14.76
CA GLN A 348 -76.48 107.34 -15.54
C GLN A 348 -75.13 106.92 -16.13
N ILE A 349 -74.35 107.89 -16.63
CA ILE A 349 -72.98 107.66 -17.13
C ILE A 349 -71.91 107.78 -16.05
N CYS A 350 -72.30 107.96 -14.78
CA CYS A 350 -71.38 107.99 -13.65
C CYS A 350 -70.31 109.07 -13.75
N ALA A 351 -70.72 110.21 -14.27
CA ALA A 351 -69.93 111.42 -14.29
C ALA A 351 -70.35 112.34 -13.15
N GLN A 352 -69.43 113.19 -12.72
CA GLN A 352 -69.70 114.16 -11.67
C GLN A 352 -70.13 115.46 -12.30
N LYS A 353 -71.24 116.04 -11.81
CA LYS A 353 -71.71 117.39 -12.16
C LYS A 353 -70.59 118.40 -12.34
N VAL A 354 -69.72 118.53 -11.34
CA VAL A 354 -68.61 119.48 -11.32
C VAL A 354 -67.63 119.25 -12.47
N ASN A 355 -67.36 117.99 -12.81
CA ASN A 355 -66.46 117.67 -13.92
C ASN A 355 -67.10 118.01 -15.27
N PHE A 356 -68.39 117.75 -15.43
CA PHE A 356 -69.14 118.13 -16.63
C PHE A 356 -69.23 119.65 -16.79
N GLU A 357 -69.53 120.39 -15.73
CA GLU A 357 -69.54 121.87 -15.74
C GLU A 357 -68.17 122.43 -16.15
N ASN A 358 -67.07 121.86 -15.61
CA ASN A 358 -65.73 122.23 -16.02
C ASN A 358 -65.49 121.95 -17.52
N PHE A 359 -65.96 120.81 -18.04
CA PHE A 359 -65.86 120.46 -19.44
C PHE A 359 -66.62 121.44 -20.35
N LEU A 360 -67.84 121.80 -19.97
CA LEU A 360 -68.62 122.80 -20.68
C LEU A 360 -67.89 124.15 -20.74
N VAL A 361 -67.25 124.55 -19.64
CA VAL A 361 -66.49 125.80 -19.54
C VAL A 361 -65.24 125.81 -20.42
N SER A 362 -64.57 124.68 -20.55
CA SER A 362 -63.27 124.59 -21.22
C SER A 362 -63.35 124.21 -22.70
N VAL A 363 -64.34 123.40 -23.08
CA VAL A 363 -64.43 122.80 -24.42
C VAL A 363 -65.52 123.46 -25.25
N ILE A 364 -66.63 123.80 -24.59
CA ILE A 364 -67.86 124.19 -25.29
C ILE A 364 -68.08 125.71 -25.27
N MET A 365 -67.67 126.41 -24.21
CA MET A 365 -67.91 127.86 -24.10
C MET A 365 -67.28 128.67 -25.26
N PRO A 366 -68.01 129.68 -25.79
CA PRO A 366 -67.48 130.58 -26.79
C PRO A 366 -66.23 131.34 -26.31
N PRO A 367 -65.22 131.58 -27.17
CA PRO A 367 -64.03 132.34 -26.81
C PRO A 367 -64.39 133.75 -26.33
N GLY A 368 -63.96 134.11 -25.11
CA GLY A 368 -64.20 135.44 -24.53
C GLY A 368 -65.42 135.55 -23.62
N SER A 369 -66.17 134.46 -23.42
CA SER A 369 -67.22 134.41 -22.40
C SER A 369 -66.63 134.15 -21.01
N THR A 370 -67.22 134.73 -19.96
CA THR A 370 -66.72 134.63 -18.57
C THR A 370 -67.63 133.82 -17.65
N THR A 371 -68.80 133.38 -18.14
CA THR A 371 -69.82 132.67 -17.36
C THR A 371 -70.39 131.51 -18.16
N ALA A 372 -70.43 130.31 -17.56
CA ALA A 372 -70.96 129.11 -18.20
C ALA A 372 -72.44 129.24 -18.66
N ALA A 373 -73.18 130.16 -18.04
CA ALA A 373 -74.53 130.54 -18.46
C ALA A 373 -74.63 131.14 -19.87
N ALA A 374 -73.51 131.56 -20.48
CA ALA A 374 -73.48 132.08 -21.84
C ALA A 374 -73.57 131.00 -22.92
N ILE A 375 -73.47 129.73 -22.53
CA ILE A 375 -73.62 128.59 -23.43
C ILE A 375 -75.05 128.58 -23.99
N THR A 376 -75.16 128.35 -25.29
CA THR A 376 -76.44 128.19 -25.99
C THR A 376 -76.93 126.74 -25.89
N PHE A 377 -78.21 126.49 -26.17
CA PHE A 377 -78.73 125.11 -26.12
C PHE A 377 -78.00 124.18 -27.09
N ASN A 378 -77.65 124.64 -28.30
CA ASN A 378 -76.92 123.82 -29.27
C ASN A 378 -75.54 123.41 -28.74
N GLU A 379 -74.80 124.37 -28.17
CA GLU A 379 -73.49 124.12 -27.57
C GLU A 379 -73.59 123.20 -26.36
N LEU A 380 -74.60 123.40 -25.50
CA LEU A 380 -74.88 122.50 -24.39
C LEU A 380 -75.20 121.08 -24.87
N SER A 381 -76.03 120.94 -25.91
CA SER A 381 -76.40 119.64 -26.48
C SER A 381 -75.20 118.91 -27.06
N GLU A 382 -74.40 119.60 -27.86
CA GLU A 382 -73.14 119.06 -28.40
C GLU A 382 -72.18 118.68 -27.27
N GLY A 383 -72.07 119.51 -26.23
CA GLY A 383 -71.28 119.23 -25.05
C GLY A 383 -71.74 117.98 -24.29
N VAL A 384 -73.04 117.84 -24.09
CA VAL A 384 -73.62 116.65 -23.46
C VAL A 384 -73.26 115.40 -24.29
N ASP A 385 -73.49 115.43 -25.60
CA ASP A 385 -73.24 114.27 -26.48
C ASP A 385 -71.76 113.86 -26.53
N ILE A 386 -70.84 114.83 -26.64
CA ILE A 386 -69.39 114.57 -26.59
C ILE A 386 -69.01 113.91 -25.25
N TYR A 387 -69.49 114.49 -24.14
CA TYR A 387 -69.13 114.05 -22.82
C TYR A 387 -69.71 112.66 -22.47
N ILE A 388 -70.92 112.36 -22.94
CA ILE A 388 -71.52 111.02 -22.87
C ILE A 388 -70.67 110.00 -23.62
N ASN A 389 -70.28 110.32 -24.85
CA ASN A 389 -69.51 109.41 -25.68
C ASN A 389 -68.16 109.07 -25.02
N ASP A 390 -67.46 110.10 -24.52
CA ASP A 390 -66.17 109.92 -23.86
C ASP A 390 -66.29 109.12 -22.54
N ALA A 391 -67.35 109.37 -21.76
CA ALA A 391 -67.65 108.56 -20.58
C ALA A 391 -67.98 107.11 -20.96
N SER A 392 -68.76 106.89 -22.02
CA SER A 392 -69.11 105.55 -22.50
C SER A 392 -67.86 104.77 -22.93
N VAL A 393 -66.94 105.41 -23.66
CA VAL A 393 -65.65 104.82 -24.03
C VAL A 393 -64.83 104.45 -22.79
N HIS A 394 -64.76 105.34 -21.80
CA HIS A 394 -64.01 105.10 -20.56
C HIS A 394 -64.51 103.88 -19.76
N TYR A 395 -65.82 103.61 -19.78
CA TYR A 395 -66.43 102.53 -19.00
C TYR A 395 -66.70 101.23 -19.79
N PHE A 396 -66.85 101.30 -21.12
CA PHE A 396 -67.34 100.17 -21.91
C PHE A 396 -66.44 99.76 -23.06
N ASP A 397 -65.54 100.63 -23.54
CA ASP A 397 -64.59 100.25 -24.59
C ASP A 397 -63.24 99.89 -23.96
N ASN A 398 -63.00 98.58 -23.97
CA ASN A 398 -61.75 97.97 -23.51
C ASN A 398 -60.61 98.10 -24.55
N ALA A 399 -60.80 98.92 -25.59
CA ALA A 399 -59.95 99.01 -26.77
C ALA A 399 -59.53 100.46 -27.06
N VAL A 400 -58.78 101.08 -26.15
CA VAL A 400 -57.87 102.18 -26.55
C VAL A 400 -56.45 101.65 -26.62
N THR A 401 -56.22 100.70 -27.53
CA THR A 401 -54.94 100.63 -28.22
C THR A 401 -55.03 101.55 -29.43
N GLY A 402 -54.77 102.85 -29.24
CA GLY A 402 -54.33 103.69 -30.36
C GLY A 402 -55.23 104.83 -30.86
N VAL A 403 -56.05 105.48 -30.02
CA VAL A 403 -56.62 106.80 -30.37
C VAL A 403 -56.43 107.81 -29.24
N GLY A 404 -55.33 108.58 -29.33
CA GLY A 404 -55.27 110.02 -29.06
C GLY A 404 -55.50 110.62 -27.66
N PHE A 405 -56.10 109.93 -26.69
CA PHE A 405 -56.34 110.52 -25.35
C PHE A 405 -55.28 110.04 -24.36
N ALA A 406 -54.23 110.85 -24.20
CA ALA A 406 -52.97 110.42 -23.58
C ALA A 406 -52.98 110.28 -22.04
N ASN A 407 -54.12 110.19 -21.34
CA ASN A 407 -54.11 109.98 -19.88
C ASN A 407 -55.39 109.40 -19.23
N SER A 408 -56.39 108.91 -19.97
CA SER A 408 -57.51 108.18 -19.35
C SER A 408 -57.22 106.68 -19.30
N THR A 409 -56.84 106.18 -18.13
CA THR A 409 -56.90 104.75 -17.84
C THR A 409 -58.37 104.36 -17.71
N GLY A 410 -59.00 104.03 -18.85
CA GLY A 410 -60.33 103.42 -18.89
C GLY A 410 -60.46 102.29 -17.87
N VAL A 411 -61.67 102.03 -17.41
CA VAL A 411 -61.90 100.92 -16.48
C VAL A 411 -61.76 99.61 -17.23
N THR A 412 -60.86 98.72 -16.79
CA THR A 412 -60.72 97.42 -17.46
C THR A 412 -61.97 96.57 -17.23
N GLN A 413 -62.28 95.66 -18.15
CA GLN A 413 -63.41 94.72 -17.99
C GLN A 413 -63.41 93.97 -16.65
N ILE A 414 -62.24 93.62 -16.10
CA ILE A 414 -62.13 92.95 -14.81
C ILE A 414 -62.56 93.91 -13.70
N GLU A 415 -62.00 95.12 -13.67
CA GLU A 415 -62.35 96.14 -12.67
C GLU A 415 -63.81 96.58 -12.77
N TRP A 416 -64.36 96.63 -13.99
CA TRP A 416 -65.77 96.96 -14.24
C TRP A 416 -66.71 95.86 -13.74
N ALA A 417 -66.33 94.60 -13.95
CA ALA A 417 -67.05 93.45 -13.45
C ALA A 417 -66.93 93.28 -11.93
N ASP A 418 -65.76 93.56 -11.35
CA ASP A 418 -65.54 93.53 -9.90
C ASP A 418 -66.36 94.63 -9.21
N ALA A 419 -66.54 95.79 -9.87
CA ALA A 419 -67.48 96.83 -9.47
C ALA A 419 -68.96 96.44 -9.72
N SER A 420 -69.24 95.22 -10.18
CA SER A 420 -70.58 94.74 -10.55
C SER A 420 -71.30 95.64 -11.56
N TYR A 421 -70.55 96.37 -12.39
CA TYR A 421 -71.06 97.33 -13.37
C TYR A 421 -71.87 98.49 -12.75
N VAL A 422 -71.68 98.71 -11.44
CA VAL A 422 -72.29 99.79 -10.66
C VAL A 422 -71.22 100.78 -10.28
N CYS A 423 -71.49 102.05 -10.52
CA CYS A 423 -70.44 103.06 -10.46
C CYS A 423 -70.04 103.47 -9.05
N ASP A 424 -70.93 103.28 -8.07
CA ASP A 424 -70.61 103.53 -6.67
C ASP A 424 -69.57 102.55 -6.13
N ASN A 425 -69.46 101.38 -6.77
CA ASN A 425 -68.48 100.37 -6.42
C ASN A 425 -67.11 100.62 -7.07
N LEU A 426 -67.00 101.65 -7.92
CA LEU A 426 -65.72 102.04 -8.47
C LEU A 426 -64.95 102.92 -7.49
N PRO A 427 -63.64 102.70 -7.35
CA PRO A 427 -62.76 103.68 -6.75
C PRO A 427 -62.94 105.04 -7.44
N VAL A 428 -62.88 106.13 -6.67
CA VAL A 428 -63.00 107.50 -7.21
C VAL A 428 -61.98 107.76 -8.33
N SER A 429 -60.79 107.18 -8.24
CA SER A 429 -59.74 107.25 -9.28
C SER A 429 -60.09 106.59 -10.60
N ARG A 430 -61.13 105.73 -10.62
CA ARG A 430 -61.60 105.01 -11.81
C ARG A 430 -62.89 105.61 -12.39
N LYS A 431 -63.51 106.57 -11.70
CA LYS A 431 -64.64 107.31 -12.26
C LYS A 431 -64.15 108.22 -13.39
N PHE A 432 -64.99 108.42 -14.40
CA PHE A 432 -64.72 109.27 -15.54
C PHE A 432 -64.50 110.71 -15.05
N VAL A 433 -63.34 111.23 -15.41
CA VAL A 433 -62.92 112.61 -15.16
C VAL A 433 -62.39 113.11 -16.49
N TYR A 434 -63.02 114.14 -17.02
CA TYR A 434 -62.50 114.86 -18.16
C TYR A 434 -61.30 115.70 -17.72
N PHE A 435 -60.15 115.50 -18.36
CA PHE A 435 -58.91 116.22 -18.11
C PHE A 435 -58.65 117.23 -19.24
N PHE A 436 -58.22 118.43 -18.88
CA PHE A 436 -57.84 119.50 -19.83
C PHE A 436 -56.35 119.51 -20.12
#